data_AF-A0A916QM54-F1
#
_entry.id   AF-A0A916QM54-F1
#
_cell.length_a   1.000
_cell.length_b   1.000
_cell.length_c   1.000
_cell.angle_alpha   90.00
_cell.angle_beta   90.00
_cell.angle_gamma   90.00
#
_symmetry.space_group_name_H-M   'P 1'
#
loop_
_entity.id
_entity.type
_entity.pdbx_description
1 polymer ?
#
loop_
_entity_poly.entity_id
_entity_poly.type
_entity_poly.pdbx_seq_one_letter_code
_entity_poly.pdbx_strand_id
1 'polypeptide(L)'
;MSVEDYYQFAKSLICYLGEENVSTCIFSDGYKRSFDFIKRNIQKMNLTTTEAQEIFKLSNSYESNQFSKFNSLENCACIIGENDEKLFNLIHSCMMADIFIIGSEQRMIPKILSNYSDIKRPPVIFLLYKNRSLSSIMKTHFQDLLLDYRQVTLIPVNVYNYQINDLVSKVIDKINII
;
A
#
# COMPACT_ATOMS: atom_id res chain seq x y z
N MET A 1 5.15 -4.22 6.90
CA MET A 1 5.72 -4.21 5.53
C MET A 1 6.59 -2.97 5.38
N SER A 2 7.72 -3.02 4.66
CA SER A 2 8.58 -1.83 4.46
C SER A 2 8.18 -1.07 3.19
N VAL A 3 8.53 0.22 3.12
CA VAL A 3 8.30 1.05 1.92
C VAL A 3 9.02 0.49 0.68
N GLU A 4 10.20 -0.11 0.89
CA GLU A 4 10.97 -0.75 -0.19
C GLU A 4 10.24 -1.94 -0.81
N ASP A 5 9.57 -2.76 0.02
CA ASP A 5 8.83 -3.92 -0.48
C ASP A 5 7.70 -3.50 -1.44
N TYR A 6 6.99 -2.42 -1.10
CA TYR A 6 5.96 -1.86 -1.98
C TYR A 6 6.55 -1.28 -3.25
N TYR A 7 7.65 -0.54 -3.14
CA TYR A 7 8.31 0.07 -4.29
C TYR A 7 8.79 -0.97 -5.31
N GLN A 8 9.50 -2.00 -4.85
CA GLN A 8 10.01 -3.06 -5.73
C GLN A 8 8.89 -3.84 -6.41
N PHE A 9 7.82 -4.14 -5.67
CA PHE A 9 6.65 -4.81 -6.24
C PHE A 9 5.92 -3.93 -7.26
N ALA A 10 5.62 -2.68 -6.89
CA ALA A 10 4.92 -1.74 -7.77
C ALA A 10 5.72 -1.47 -9.05
N LYS A 11 7.03 -1.22 -8.92
CA LYS A 11 7.92 -1.05 -10.07
C LYS A 11 7.87 -2.25 -11.01
N SER A 12 8.02 -3.46 -10.48
CA SER A 12 8.00 -4.69 -11.29
C SER A 12 6.66 -4.88 -12.00
N LEU A 13 5.54 -4.60 -11.31
CA LEU A 13 4.20 -4.71 -11.87
C LEU A 13 3.97 -3.67 -12.98
N ILE A 14 4.31 -2.41 -12.72
CA ILE A 14 4.15 -1.30 -13.68
C ILE A 14 4.98 -1.54 -14.93
N CYS A 15 6.26 -1.93 -14.79
CA CYS A 15 7.10 -2.25 -15.95
C CYS A 15 6.54 -3.40 -16.79
N TYR A 16 5.84 -4.36 -16.18
CA TYR A 16 5.22 -5.47 -16.90
C TYR A 16 3.93 -5.07 -17.62
N LEU A 17 3.12 -4.19 -17.00
CA LEU A 17 1.86 -3.69 -17.59
C LEU A 17 2.09 -2.62 -18.68
N GLY A 18 3.29 -2.03 -18.74
CA GLY A 18 3.62 -0.88 -19.57
C GLY A 18 3.32 0.42 -18.82
N GLU A 19 4.33 1.26 -18.64
CA GLU A 19 4.26 2.48 -17.81
C GLU A 19 3.25 3.51 -18.38
N GLU A 20 3.08 3.49 -19.70
CA GLU A 20 2.12 4.30 -20.45
C GLU A 20 0.66 3.87 -20.26
N ASN A 21 0.43 2.62 -19.84
CA ASN A 21 -0.91 2.04 -19.69
C ASN A 21 -1.48 2.17 -18.28
N VAL A 22 -0.69 2.68 -17.33
CA VAL A 22 -1.04 2.72 -15.92
C VAL A 22 -0.88 4.11 -15.33
N SER A 23 -1.82 4.48 -14.46
CA SER A 23 -1.65 5.61 -13.53
C SER A 23 -1.61 5.06 -12.12
N THR A 24 -0.63 5.49 -11.34
CA THR A 24 -0.37 4.94 -10.00
C THR A 24 -0.56 6.02 -8.95
N CYS A 25 -1.31 5.70 -7.89
CA CYS A 25 -1.41 6.54 -6.70
C CYS A 25 -0.83 5.80 -5.49
N ILE A 26 0.16 6.41 -4.84
CA ILE A 26 0.80 5.88 -3.63
C ILE A 26 0.30 6.65 -2.43
N PHE A 27 -0.30 5.95 -1.47
CA PHE A 27 -0.83 6.53 -0.25
C PHE A 27 -0.10 6.03 0.99
N SER A 28 0.17 6.95 1.92
CA SER A 28 0.64 6.61 3.27
C SER A 28 0.22 7.69 4.25
N ASP A 29 -0.15 7.29 5.46
CA ASP A 29 -0.33 8.21 6.59
C ASP A 29 1.00 8.89 6.97
N GLY A 30 2.14 8.33 6.56
CA GLY A 30 3.45 8.80 6.93
C GLY A 30 3.80 8.46 8.38
N TYR A 31 4.78 9.17 8.92
CA TYR A 31 5.33 8.93 10.26
C TYR A 31 5.32 10.18 11.13
N LYS A 32 4.76 11.30 10.63
CA LYS A 32 4.72 12.57 11.35
C LYS A 32 4.15 12.45 12.76
N ARG A 33 3.00 11.81 12.94
CA ARG A 33 2.40 11.62 14.28
C ARG A 33 3.31 10.82 15.22
N SER A 34 3.96 9.78 14.70
CA SER A 34 4.92 8.98 15.46
C SER A 34 6.13 9.80 15.89
N PHE A 35 6.71 10.59 14.99
CA PHE A 35 7.82 11.49 15.32
C PHE A 35 7.40 12.55 16.33
N ASP A 36 6.22 13.16 16.18
CA ASP A 36 5.70 14.15 17.13
C ASP A 36 5.50 13.55 18.52
N PHE A 37 4.99 12.31 18.59
CA PHE A 37 4.84 11.57 19.84
C PHE A 37 6.20 11.32 20.52
N ILE A 38 7.20 10.88 19.76
CA ILE A 38 8.56 10.64 20.27
C ILE A 38 9.15 11.95 20.81
N LYS A 39 9.10 13.04 20.02
CA LYS A 39 9.62 14.36 20.42
C LYS A 39 9.00 14.86 21.72
N ARG A 40 7.68 14.73 21.89
CA ARG A 40 6.98 15.15 23.11
C ARG A 40 7.37 14.36 24.35
N ASN A 41 7.83 13.12 24.16
CA ASN A 41 8.18 12.22 25.26
C ASN A 41 9.68 11.97 25.38
N ILE A 42 10.51 12.69 24.61
CA ILE A 42 11.94 12.39 24.47
C ILE A 42 12.70 12.44 25.81
N GLN A 43 12.30 13.33 26.71
CA GLN A 43 12.89 13.45 28.06
C GLN A 43 12.59 12.25 28.97
N LYS A 44 11.53 11.49 28.68
CA LYS A 44 11.14 10.28 29.41
C LYS A 44 11.76 9.02 28.80
N MET A 45 12.40 9.15 27.65
CA MET A 45 13.09 8.06 26.98
C MET A 45 14.56 8.09 27.44
N ASN A 46 15.12 6.94 27.80
CA ASN A 46 16.52 6.81 28.19
C ASN A 46 17.44 6.88 26.95
N LEU A 47 17.37 7.99 26.20
CA LEU A 47 18.13 8.21 24.98
C LEU A 47 19.37 9.06 25.28
N THR A 48 20.45 8.76 24.58
CA THR A 48 21.62 9.62 24.50
C THR A 48 21.30 10.89 23.70
N THR A 49 22.09 11.94 23.92
CA THR A 49 21.99 13.20 23.16
C THR A 49 22.12 12.94 21.65
N THR A 50 22.98 12.01 21.24
CA THR A 50 23.19 11.64 19.84
C THR A 50 21.94 11.02 19.23
N GLU A 51 21.33 10.04 19.89
CA GLU A 51 20.10 9.40 19.42
C GLU A 51 18.94 10.40 19.33
N ALA A 52 18.82 11.29 20.31
CA ALA A 52 17.82 12.35 20.27
C ALA A 52 18.00 13.26 19.05
N GLN A 53 19.24 13.71 18.78
CA GLN A 53 19.55 14.52 17.60
C GLN A 53 19.26 13.80 16.29
N GLU A 54 19.55 12.49 16.21
CA GLU A 54 19.23 11.68 15.04
C GLU A 54 17.73 11.58 14.80
N ILE A 55 16.92 11.39 15.84
CA ILE A 55 15.45 11.40 15.74
C ILE A 55 14.95 12.74 15.18
N PHE A 56 15.49 13.86 15.66
CA PHE A 56 15.13 15.17 15.12
C PHE A 56 15.49 15.30 13.63
N LYS A 57 16.68 14.85 13.22
CA LYS A 57 17.09 14.85 11.80
C LYS A 57 16.17 13.96 10.95
N LEU A 58 15.88 12.75 11.41
CA LEU A 58 15.01 11.81 10.73
C LEU A 58 13.60 12.36 10.58
N SER A 59 13.05 12.99 11.62
CA SER A 59 11.68 13.53 11.58
C SER A 59 11.43 14.55 10.46
N ASN A 60 12.48 15.22 9.98
CA ASN A 60 12.37 16.24 8.94
C ASN A 60 12.64 15.69 7.53
N SER A 61 13.25 14.50 7.41
CA SER A 61 13.76 13.99 6.13
C SER A 61 13.28 12.58 5.80
N TYR A 62 12.78 11.82 6.77
CA TYR A 62 12.45 10.41 6.60
C TYR A 62 11.42 10.17 5.49
N GLU A 63 10.31 10.90 5.50
CA GLU A 63 9.26 10.72 4.50
C GLU A 63 9.77 11.03 3.09
N SER A 64 10.44 12.18 2.91
CA SER A 64 11.08 12.53 1.64
C SER A 64 12.06 11.44 1.17
N ASN A 65 12.92 10.95 2.07
CA ASN A 65 13.93 9.94 1.73
C ASN A 65 13.30 8.58 1.38
N GLN A 66 12.23 8.18 2.06
CA GLN A 66 11.59 6.88 1.83
C GLN A 66 10.66 6.88 0.63
N PHE A 67 9.93 7.97 0.38
CA PHE A 67 8.89 8.00 -0.65
C PHE A 67 9.34 8.65 -1.97
N SER A 68 10.44 9.42 -1.99
CA SER A 68 10.96 10.03 -3.23
C SER A 68 11.28 9.02 -4.34
N LYS A 69 11.58 7.75 -3.98
CA LYS A 69 11.78 6.67 -4.95
C LYS A 69 10.55 6.43 -5.85
N PHE A 70 9.33 6.71 -5.37
CA PHE A 70 8.14 6.56 -6.20
C PHE A 70 8.02 7.64 -7.28
N ASN A 71 8.74 8.77 -7.13
CA ASN A 71 8.76 9.82 -8.14
C ASN A 71 9.51 9.40 -9.41
N SER A 72 10.27 8.30 -9.37
CA SER A 72 10.92 7.75 -10.56
C SER A 72 10.00 6.84 -11.38
N LEU A 73 8.77 6.59 -10.93
CA LEU A 73 7.77 5.83 -11.69
C LEU A 73 6.96 6.81 -12.54
N GLU A 74 6.76 6.49 -13.81
CA GLU A 74 5.93 7.30 -14.70
C GLU A 74 4.46 7.32 -14.22
N ASN A 75 3.75 8.43 -14.46
CA ASN A 75 2.34 8.60 -14.12
C ASN A 75 1.99 8.27 -12.65
N CYS A 76 2.94 8.51 -11.75
CA CYS A 76 2.83 8.21 -10.33
C CYS A 76 2.59 9.46 -9.49
N ALA A 77 1.52 9.46 -8.69
CA ALA A 77 1.23 10.47 -7.69
C ALA A 77 1.51 9.91 -6.29
N CYS A 78 2.33 10.61 -5.50
CA CYS A 78 2.64 10.23 -4.12
C CYS A 78 1.93 11.15 -3.12
N ILE A 79 0.99 10.59 -2.35
CA ILE A 79 0.11 11.31 -1.44
C ILE A 79 0.39 10.83 -0.02
N ILE A 80 1.24 11.58 0.69
CA ILE A 80 1.75 11.21 2.02
C ILE A 80 1.24 12.17 3.08
N GLY A 81 0.68 11.65 4.17
CA GLY A 81 0.32 12.40 5.38
C GLY A 81 -1.16 12.30 5.76
N GLU A 82 -1.45 12.75 6.97
CA GLU A 82 -2.77 12.60 7.59
C GLU A 82 -3.54 13.94 7.58
N ASN A 83 -4.34 14.17 6.54
CA ASN A 83 -5.32 15.24 6.51
C ASN A 83 -6.59 14.81 5.74
N ASP A 84 -7.67 15.58 5.88
CA ASP A 84 -8.99 15.22 5.34
C ASP A 84 -9.00 15.12 3.81
N GLU A 85 -8.28 16.02 3.13
CA GLU A 85 -8.15 16.02 1.67
C GLU A 85 -7.46 14.73 1.17
N LYS A 86 -6.38 14.32 1.83
CA LYS A 86 -5.65 13.09 1.50
C LYS A 86 -6.48 11.85 1.75
N LEU A 87 -7.28 11.84 2.83
CA LEU A 87 -8.22 10.78 3.10
C LEU A 87 -9.31 10.71 2.03
N PHE A 88 -9.87 11.86 1.62
CA PHE A 88 -10.85 11.92 0.55
C PHE A 88 -10.27 11.40 -0.77
N ASN A 89 -9.06 11.83 -1.13
CA ASN A 89 -8.34 11.34 -2.32
C ASN A 89 -8.12 9.83 -2.26
N LEU A 90 -7.76 9.29 -1.09
CA LEU A 90 -7.61 7.84 -0.91
C LEU A 90 -8.93 7.09 -1.14
N ILE A 91 -10.02 7.56 -0.54
CA ILE A 91 -11.34 6.93 -0.68
C ILE A 91 -11.78 6.99 -2.15
N HIS A 92 -11.64 8.14 -2.79
CA HIS A 92 -11.96 8.32 -4.21
C HIS A 92 -11.13 7.38 -5.10
N SER A 93 -9.81 7.32 -4.89
CA SER A 93 -8.94 6.37 -5.61
C SER A 93 -9.33 4.92 -5.37
N CYS A 94 -9.82 4.56 -4.18
CA CYS A 94 -10.33 3.22 -3.92
C CYS A 94 -11.61 2.86 -4.69
N MET A 95 -12.39 3.85 -5.11
CA MET A 95 -13.58 3.60 -5.93
C MET A 95 -13.24 3.45 -7.41
N MET A 96 -12.15 4.06 -7.86
CA MET A 96 -11.78 4.14 -9.28
C MET A 96 -10.70 3.14 -9.70
N ALA A 97 -9.91 2.62 -8.77
CA ALA A 97 -8.76 1.78 -9.11
C ALA A 97 -9.16 0.35 -9.51
N ASP A 98 -8.49 -0.16 -10.54
CA ASP A 98 -8.60 -1.56 -11.00
C ASP A 98 -7.73 -2.51 -10.18
N ILE A 99 -6.58 -2.02 -9.70
CA ILE A 99 -5.58 -2.80 -9.00
C ILE A 99 -5.22 -2.11 -7.68
N PHE A 100 -5.19 -2.91 -6.62
CA PHE A 100 -4.73 -2.51 -5.30
C PHE A 100 -3.47 -3.27 -4.93
N ILE A 101 -2.50 -2.58 -4.32
CA ILE A 101 -1.33 -3.19 -3.71
C ILE A 101 -1.38 -2.81 -2.22
N ILE A 102 -1.67 -3.78 -1.35
CA ILE A 102 -1.81 -3.56 0.09
C ILE A 102 -0.97 -4.54 0.88
N GLY A 103 -0.52 -4.14 2.06
CA GLY A 103 0.15 -5.03 2.99
C GLY A 103 -0.83 -5.76 3.90
N SER A 104 -0.39 -6.91 4.43
CA SER A 104 -1.14 -7.74 5.38
C SER A 104 -1.56 -7.10 6.71
N GLU A 105 -1.12 -5.88 7.00
CA GLU A 105 -1.60 -5.11 8.18
C GLU A 105 -2.63 -4.05 7.80
N GLN A 106 -2.85 -3.80 6.51
CA GLN A 106 -3.71 -2.71 6.05
C GLN A 106 -5.18 -3.15 6.01
N ARG A 107 -5.96 -2.63 6.97
CA ARG A 107 -7.37 -3.03 7.15
C ARG A 107 -8.38 -2.08 6.53
N MET A 108 -7.99 -0.84 6.25
CA MET A 108 -8.93 0.17 5.79
C MET A 108 -9.38 -0.09 4.34
N ILE A 109 -8.44 -0.37 3.45
CA ILE A 109 -8.74 -0.58 2.02
C ILE A 109 -9.71 -1.76 1.80
N PRO A 110 -9.48 -2.95 2.37
CA PRO A 110 -10.45 -4.05 2.25
C PRO A 110 -11.86 -3.68 2.74
N LYS A 111 -11.97 -2.90 3.81
CA LYS A 111 -13.27 -2.43 4.34
C LYS A 111 -13.95 -1.41 3.42
N ILE A 112 -13.19 -0.53 2.77
CA ILE A 112 -13.75 0.38 1.77
C ILE A 112 -14.29 -0.45 0.61
N LEU A 113 -13.51 -1.39 0.09
CA LEU A 113 -13.89 -2.24 -1.03
C LEU A 113 -15.11 -3.12 -0.71
N SER A 114 -15.24 -3.66 0.50
CA SER A 114 -16.40 -4.48 0.88
C SER A 114 -17.72 -3.71 0.84
N ASN A 115 -17.67 -2.39 1.04
CA ASN A 115 -18.85 -1.53 1.06
C ASN A 115 -19.11 -0.89 -0.30
N TYR A 116 -18.06 -0.49 -1.03
CA TYR A 116 -18.18 0.43 -2.17
C TYR A 116 -17.66 -0.13 -3.51
N SER A 117 -17.07 -1.33 -3.56
CA SER A 117 -16.62 -1.89 -4.84
C SER A 117 -17.77 -2.11 -5.81
N ASP A 118 -17.52 -1.78 -7.09
CA ASP A 118 -18.44 -2.09 -8.18
C ASP A 118 -18.36 -3.58 -8.50
N ILE A 119 -19.48 -4.28 -8.32
CA ILE A 119 -19.59 -5.72 -8.61
C ILE A 119 -19.42 -5.99 -10.11
N LYS A 120 -19.75 -5.02 -10.98
CA LYS A 120 -19.60 -5.15 -12.43
C LYS A 120 -18.15 -5.00 -12.90
N ARG A 121 -17.33 -4.30 -12.11
CA ARG A 121 -15.90 -4.09 -12.38
C ARG A 121 -15.11 -4.38 -11.10
N PRO A 122 -15.05 -5.66 -10.69
CA PRO A 122 -14.42 -6.01 -9.43
C PRO A 122 -12.91 -5.81 -9.51
N PRO A 123 -12.29 -5.13 -8.53
CA PRO A 123 -10.86 -4.89 -8.57
C PRO A 123 -10.04 -6.15 -8.25
N VAL A 124 -8.77 -6.09 -8.64
CA VAL A 124 -7.73 -7.04 -8.24
C VAL A 124 -6.95 -6.48 -7.06
N ILE A 125 -6.72 -7.28 -6.03
CA ILE A 125 -5.93 -6.92 -4.85
C ILE A 125 -4.70 -7.82 -4.78
N PHE A 126 -3.51 -7.23 -4.90
CA PHE A 126 -2.26 -7.84 -4.48
C PHE A 126 -2.03 -7.59 -2.99
N LEU A 127 -2.00 -8.67 -2.21
CA LEU A 127 -1.84 -8.63 -0.77
C LEU A 127 -0.41 -9.07 -0.39
N LEU A 128 0.45 -8.10 -0.13
CA LEU A 128 1.84 -8.31 0.22
C LEU A 128 1.97 -8.78 1.68
N TYR A 129 2.70 -9.86 1.92
CA TYR A 129 2.93 -10.36 3.28
C TYR A 129 4.36 -10.89 3.50
N LYS A 130 4.81 -10.79 4.76
CA LYS A 130 6.03 -11.40 5.31
C LYS A 130 5.68 -12.07 6.62
N ASN A 131 6.26 -13.25 6.89
CA ASN A 131 6.29 -13.88 8.21
C ASN A 131 4.92 -13.97 8.92
N ARG A 132 3.83 -14.11 8.17
CA ARG A 132 2.47 -14.27 8.68
C ARG A 132 1.79 -15.44 8.02
N SER A 133 0.91 -16.10 8.76
CA SER A 133 0.10 -17.18 8.23
C SER A 133 -0.90 -16.63 7.20
N LEU A 134 -0.82 -17.13 5.98
CA LEU A 134 -1.72 -16.74 4.91
C LEU A 134 -3.19 -16.98 5.29
N SER A 135 -3.51 -18.08 5.97
CA SER A 135 -4.89 -18.38 6.39
C SER A 135 -5.47 -17.31 7.31
N SER A 136 -4.66 -16.75 8.21
CA SER A 136 -5.08 -15.67 9.11
C SER A 136 -5.35 -14.37 8.35
N ILE A 137 -4.51 -14.04 7.38
CA ILE A 137 -4.67 -12.82 6.57
C ILE A 137 -5.90 -12.96 5.67
N MET A 138 -6.05 -14.11 4.99
CA MET A 138 -7.20 -14.39 4.13
C MET A 138 -8.53 -14.29 4.89
N LYS A 139 -8.58 -14.82 6.12
CA LYS A 139 -9.77 -14.69 6.94
C LYS A 139 -10.13 -13.21 7.19
N THR A 140 -9.17 -12.45 7.71
CA THR A 140 -9.40 -11.07 8.18
C THR A 140 -9.57 -10.03 7.07
N HIS A 141 -8.92 -10.23 5.91
CA HIS A 141 -8.91 -9.26 4.82
C HIS A 141 -9.84 -9.64 3.66
N PHE A 142 -10.41 -10.86 3.67
CA PHE A 142 -11.23 -11.35 2.56
C PHE A 142 -12.53 -11.98 3.05
N GLN A 143 -12.46 -13.05 3.84
CA GLN A 143 -13.64 -13.84 4.22
C GLN A 143 -14.56 -13.05 5.17
N ASP A 144 -14.00 -12.49 6.24
CA ASP A 144 -14.77 -11.73 7.25
C ASP A 144 -15.38 -10.45 6.64
N LEU A 145 -14.88 -10.00 5.48
CA LEU A 145 -15.34 -8.82 4.75
C LEU A 145 -16.20 -9.17 3.53
N LEU A 146 -16.47 -10.46 3.29
CA LEU A 146 -17.31 -10.94 2.19
C LEU A 146 -16.88 -10.41 0.81
N LEU A 147 -15.56 -10.23 0.60
CA LEU A 147 -15.02 -9.72 -0.66
C LEU A 147 -15.14 -10.74 -1.81
N ASP A 148 -15.24 -12.03 -1.49
CA ASP A 148 -15.57 -13.10 -2.42
C ASP A 148 -16.96 -12.89 -3.07
N TYR A 149 -17.97 -12.48 -2.30
CA TYR A 149 -19.30 -12.15 -2.82
C TYR A 149 -19.28 -10.94 -3.76
N ARG A 150 -18.29 -10.06 -3.62
CA ARG A 150 -18.07 -8.90 -4.49
C ARG A 150 -17.25 -9.23 -5.74
N GLN A 151 -16.91 -10.50 -5.96
CA GLN A 151 -16.06 -10.98 -7.06
C GLN A 151 -14.64 -10.37 -7.09
N VAL A 152 -14.22 -9.76 -5.97
CA VAL A 152 -12.87 -9.19 -5.85
C VAL A 152 -11.85 -10.31 -5.94
N THR A 153 -10.81 -10.10 -6.75
CA THR A 153 -9.74 -11.09 -6.89
C THR A 153 -8.61 -10.76 -5.94
N LEU A 154 -8.42 -11.58 -4.91
CA LEU A 154 -7.29 -11.44 -3.98
C LEU A 154 -6.14 -12.36 -4.38
N ILE A 155 -4.97 -11.77 -4.64
CA ILE A 155 -3.73 -12.46 -4.97
C ILE A 155 -2.73 -12.23 -3.83
N PRO A 156 -2.54 -13.21 -2.94
CA PRO A 156 -1.53 -13.10 -1.89
C PRO A 156 -0.13 -13.21 -2.49
N VAL A 157 0.77 -12.32 -2.06
CA VAL A 157 2.15 -12.25 -2.55
C VAL A 157 3.11 -12.34 -1.37
N ASN A 158 3.84 -13.44 -1.31
CA ASN A 158 4.99 -13.54 -0.42
C ASN A 158 6.15 -12.78 -1.04
N VAL A 159 6.50 -11.65 -0.45
CA VAL A 159 7.53 -10.74 -0.99
C VAL A 159 8.94 -11.33 -0.94
N TYR A 160 9.16 -12.46 -0.28
CA TYR A 160 10.44 -13.18 -0.31
C TYR A 160 10.63 -14.04 -1.56
N ASN A 161 9.54 -14.50 -2.20
CA ASN A 161 9.62 -15.50 -3.25
C ASN A 161 8.43 -15.44 -4.23
N TYR A 162 8.30 -14.33 -4.95
CA TYR A 162 7.33 -14.19 -6.03
C TYR A 162 8.02 -14.05 -7.39
N GLN A 163 7.33 -14.45 -8.44
CA GLN A 163 7.70 -14.17 -9.83
C GLN A 163 6.61 -13.30 -10.44
N ILE A 164 6.98 -12.09 -10.89
CA ILE A 164 5.99 -11.11 -11.35
C ILE A 164 5.20 -11.63 -12.57
N ASN A 165 5.84 -12.37 -13.47
CA ASN A 165 5.21 -12.94 -14.67
C ASN A 165 4.03 -13.89 -14.33
N ASP A 166 4.22 -14.73 -13.31
CA ASP A 166 3.18 -15.66 -12.83
C ASP A 166 2.01 -14.93 -12.16
N LEU A 167 2.27 -13.75 -11.59
CA LEU A 167 1.26 -12.93 -10.96
C LEU A 167 0.46 -12.15 -12.01
N VAL A 168 1.14 -11.56 -12.99
CA VAL A 168 0.48 -10.71 -13.99
C VAL A 168 -0.33 -11.53 -15.00
N SER A 169 0.10 -12.75 -15.36
CA SER A 169 -0.72 -13.66 -16.16
C SER A 169 -2.11 -13.89 -15.54
N LYS A 170 -2.21 -13.98 -14.22
CA LYS A 170 -3.50 -14.10 -13.49
C LYS A 170 -4.35 -12.83 -13.52
N VAL A 171 -3.76 -11.69 -13.84
CA VAL A 171 -4.40 -10.37 -13.85
C VAL A 171 -4.84 -9.96 -15.24
N ILE A 172 -4.01 -10.21 -16.27
CA ILE A 172 -4.32 -9.86 -17.66
C ILE A 172 -5.66 -10.47 -18.10
N ASP A 173 -5.89 -11.74 -17.77
CA ASP A 173 -7.16 -12.43 -18.09
C ASP A 173 -8.39 -11.81 -17.42
N LYS A 174 -8.18 -11.04 -16.34
CA LYS A 174 -9.26 -10.40 -15.58
C LYS A 174 -9.47 -8.92 -15.94
N ILE A 175 -8.41 -8.23 -16.37
CA ILE A 175 -8.48 -6.81 -16.75
C ILE A 175 -8.93 -6.65 -18.21
N ASN A 176 -8.65 -7.62 -19.09
CA ASN A 176 -9.04 -7.61 -20.51
C ASN A 176 -10.54 -7.88 -20.78
N ILE A 177 -11.41 -7.76 -19.78
CA ILE A 177 -12.87 -7.85 -19.96
C ILE A 177 -13.50 -6.47 -20.21
N ILE A 178 -12.70 -5.40 -20.35
CA ILE A 178 -13.17 -4.04 -20.64
C ILE A 178 -13.09 -3.73 -22.13
#